data_AF-A0AAJ0PUS9-F1
#
_entry.id   AF-A0AAJ0PUS9-F1
#
_cell.length_a   1.000
_cell.length_b   1.000
_cell.length_c   1.000
_cell.angle_alpha   90.00
_cell.angle_beta   90.00
_cell.angle_gamma   90.00
#
_symmetry.space_group_name_H-M   'P 1'
#
loop_
_entity.id
_entity.type
_entity.pdbx_description
1 polymer ?
#
loop_
_entity_poly.entity_id
_entity_poly.type
_entity_poly.pdbx_seq_one_letter_code
_entity_poly.pdbx_strand_id
1 'polypeptide(L)' 'QVLKENGRNAQDKSYMWVYRSAEDSEQPVVLFEYQPGRGQQYASVLTHISRRRSPLPSLPAVSRLAR' A
#
# COMPACT_ATOMS: atom_id res chain seq x y z
N GLN A 1 0.37 -11.64 18.46
CA GLN A 1 0.62 -10.71 17.33
C GLN A 1 -0.70 -10.03 16.98
N VAL A 2 -0.72 -8.73 16.66
CA VAL A 2 -1.97 -7.97 16.41
C VAL A 2 -2.75 -8.49 15.20
N LEU A 3 -2.05 -8.93 14.15
CA LEU A 3 -2.66 -9.35 12.89
C LEU A 3 -2.99 -10.86 12.84
N LYS A 4 -2.56 -11.61 13.85
CA LYS A 4 -2.69 -13.08 13.98
C LYS A 4 -2.32 -13.86 12.71
N GLU A 5 -1.21 -13.50 12.08
CA GLU A 5 -0.70 -14.19 10.89
C GLU A 5 -0.23 -15.61 11.23
N ASN A 6 -0.70 -16.60 10.45
CA ASN A 6 -0.30 -17.98 10.64
C ASN A 6 1.20 -18.17 10.43
N GLY A 7 1.86 -18.83 11.39
CA GLY A 7 3.28 -19.14 11.31
C GLY A 7 4.22 -17.95 11.55
N ARG A 8 3.72 -16.82 12.08
CA ARG A 8 4.55 -15.65 12.38
C ARG A 8 4.55 -15.28 13.85
N ASN A 9 5.71 -14.87 14.34
CA ASN A 9 5.87 -14.38 15.70
C ASN A 9 5.35 -12.95 15.83
N ALA A 10 5.03 -12.54 17.06
CA ALA A 10 4.57 -11.20 17.34
C ALA A 10 5.60 -10.10 17.04
N GLN A 11 6.90 -10.43 17.07
CA GLN A 11 7.98 -9.50 16.77
C GLN A 11 8.39 -9.48 15.28
N ASP A 12 7.78 -10.31 14.43
CA ASP A 12 8.16 -10.37 13.01
C ASP A 12 7.79 -9.06 12.28
N LYS A 13 8.67 -8.62 11.38
CA LYS A 13 8.46 -7.39 10.60
C LYS A 13 7.28 -7.53 9.65
N SER A 14 6.28 -6.68 9.84
CA SER A 14 5.13 -6.55 8.95
C SER A 14 5.32 -5.37 8.00
N TYR A 15 4.74 -5.41 6.81
CA TYR A 15 4.84 -4.33 5.83
C TYR A 15 3.46 -3.71 5.59
N MET A 16 3.45 -2.40 5.36
CA MET A 16 2.27 -1.66 4.94
C MET A 16 2.58 -0.96 3.63
N TRP A 17 1.65 -1.05 2.70
CA TRP A 17 1.70 -0.32 1.45
C TRP A 17 0.93 0.99 1.63
N VAL A 18 1.54 2.08 1.16
CA VAL A 18 0.96 3.41 1.19
C VAL A 18 0.79 3.87 -0.24
N TYR A 19 -0.43 4.26 -0.57
CA TYR A 19 -0.77 4.81 -1.87
C TYR A 19 -1.27 6.23 -1.71
N ARG A 20 -0.68 7.15 -2.47
CA ARG A 20 -1.15 8.53 -2.58
C ARG A 20 -1.64 8.76 -3.99
N SER A 21 -2.89 9.19 -4.12
CA SER A 21 -3.43 9.74 -5.37
C SER A 21 -3.51 11.25 -5.30
N ALA A 22 -3.54 11.87 -6.49
CA ALA A 22 -3.72 13.30 -6.65
C ALA A 22 -2.66 14.10 -5.87
N GLU A 23 -1.39 13.87 -6.22
CA GLU A 23 -0.24 14.52 -5.57
C GLU A 23 -0.31 16.05 -5.64
N ASP A 24 -0.88 16.58 -6.72
CA ASP A 24 -1.08 18.01 -6.95
C ASP A 24 -2.42 18.56 -6.40
N SER A 25 -3.21 17.73 -5.70
CA SER A 25 -4.46 18.18 -5.08
C SER A 25 -4.20 18.86 -3.74
N GLU A 26 -4.94 19.94 -3.46
CA GLU A 26 -5.00 20.54 -2.12
C GLU A 26 -5.49 19.55 -1.06
N GLN A 27 -6.24 18.52 -1.47
CA GLN A 27 -6.73 17.45 -0.62
C GLN A 27 -6.34 16.08 -1.21
N PRO A 28 -5.13 15.59 -0.95
CA PRO A 28 -4.69 14.28 -1.41
C PRO A 28 -5.35 13.18 -0.57
N VAL A 29 -5.69 12.06 -1.21
CA VAL A 29 -6.17 10.86 -0.51
C VAL A 29 -5.01 9.89 -0.32
N VAL A 30 -4.85 9.41 0.92
CA VAL A 30 -3.85 8.40 1.29
C VAL A 30 -4.56 7.11 1.66
N LEU A 31 -4.27 6.03 0.93
CA LEU A 31 -4.76 4.69 1.24
C LEU A 31 -3.63 3.89 1.88
N PHE A 32 -3.96 3.26 3.01
CA PHE A 32 -3.08 2.34 3.71
C PHE A 32 -3.61 0.92 3.55
N GLU A 33 -2.78 0.03 3.02
CA GLU A 33 -3.14 -1.38 2.85
C GLU A 33 -2.09 -2.28 3.49
N TYR A 34 -2.56 -3.25 4.25
CA TYR A 34 -1.70 -4.23 4.89
C TYR A 34 -1.47 -5.42 3.96
N GLN A 35 -0.21 -5.88 3.84
CA GLN A 35 0.14 -7.09 3.10
C GLN A 35 1.19 -7.90 3.89
N PRO A 36 1.05 -9.24 3.96
CA PRO A 36 1.93 -10.08 4.77
C PRO A 36 3.36 -10.14 4.23
N GLY A 37 3.57 -9.81 2.95
CA GLY A 37 4.87 -9.85 2.31
C GLY A 37 5.23 -8.56 1.54
N ARG A 38 6.50 -8.51 1.12
CA ARG A 38 7.11 -7.36 0.42
C ARG A 38 7.29 -7.58 -1.09
N GLY A 39 6.81 -8.69 -1.61
CA GLY A 39 6.99 -9.07 -3.03
C GLY A 39 6.18 -8.19 -3.99
N GLN A 40 6.66 -8.09 -5.24
CA GLN A 40 6.01 -7.36 -6.34
C GLN A 40 4.54 -7.75 -6.54
N GLN A 41 4.18 -9.02 -6.29
CA GLN A 41 2.80 -9.51 -6.34
C GLN A 41 1.81 -8.66 -5.52
N TYR A 42 2.25 -8.12 -4.38
CA TYR A 42 1.42 -7.27 -3.52
C TYR A 42 1.31 -5.83 -4.05
N ALA A 43 2.36 -5.33 -4.71
CA ALA A 43 2.36 -4.02 -5.35
C ALA A 43 1.40 -3.97 -6.56
N SER A 44 1.37 -5.05 -7.35
CA SER A 44 0.56 -5.12 -8.57
C SER A 44 -0.94 -5.11 -8.30
N VAL A 45 -1.41 -5.83 -7.27
CA VAL A 45 -2.83 -5.86 -6.87
C VAL A 45 -3.30 -4.47 -6.44
N LEU A 46 -2.51 -3.81 -5.61
CA LEU A 46 -2.84 -2.49 -5.06
C LEU A 46 -2.90 -1.40 -6.14
N THR A 47 -1.99 -1.46 -7.11
CA THR A 47 -1.99 -0.57 -8.28
C THR A 47 -3.24 -0.74 -9.16
N HIS A 48 -3.78 -1.97 -9.24
CA HIS A 48 -5.00 -2.23 -10.02
C HIS A 48 -6.26 -1.66 -9.37
N ILE A 49 -6.34 -1.70 -8.03
CA ILE A 49 -7.47 -1.16 -7.27
C ILE A 49 -7.53 0.37 -7.39
N SER A 50 -6.39 1.05 -7.30
CA SER A 50 -6.35 2.51 -7.39
C SER A 50 -6.65 3.04 -8.80
N ARG A 51 -6.22 2.32 -9.85
CA ARG A 51 -6.50 2.68 -11.25
C ARG A 51 -7.98 2.64 -11.64
N ARG A 52 -8.80 1.81 -11.00
CA ARG A 52 -10.24 1.74 -11.32
C ARG A 52 -11.05 2.93 -10.80
N ARG A 53 -10.47 3.81 -9.97
CA ARG A 53 -11.17 4.95 -9.34
C ARG A 53 -10.66 6.34 -9.75
N SER A 54 -9.65 6.46 -10.62
CA SER A 54 -9.09 7.76 -11.00
C SER A 54 -9.10 7.97 -12.52
N PRO A 55 -9.70 9.06 -13.04
CA PRO A 55 -9.77 9.32 -14.49
C PRO A 55 -8.55 10.08 -15.06
N LEU A 56 -7.45 10.27 -14.31
CA LEU A 56 -6.30 11.07 -14.76
C LEU A 56 -4.97 10.29 -14.73
N PRO A 57 -4.09 10.48 -15.74
CA PRO A 57 -2.81 9.81 -15.81
C PRO A 57 -1.76 10.59 -15.01
N SER A 58 -1.66 10.34 -13.71
CA SER A 58 -0.42 10.59 -12.97
C SER A 58 0.01 9.31 -12.26
N LEU A 59 1.24 8.89 -12.55
CA LEU A 59 1.86 7.70 -11.96
C LEU A 59 2.05 7.93 -10.46
N PRO A 60 1.79 6.93 -9.59
CA PRO A 60 1.97 7.14 -8.17
C PRO A 60 3.43 6.90 -7.80
N ALA A 61 4.00 7.83 -7.05
CA ALA A 61 5.17 7.55 -6.23
C ALA A 61 4.79 6.51 -5.17
N VAL A 62 5.14 5.24 -5.40
CA VAL A 62 5.00 4.16 -4.43
C VAL A 62 6.05 4.38 -3.34
N SER A 63 5.68 5.13 -2.31
CA SER A 63 6.58 5.45 -1.20
C SER A 63 6.50 4.38 -0.10
N ARG A 64 7.66 3.76 0.13
CA ARG A 64 7.91 2.67 1.08
C ARG A 64 7.95 3.22 2.50
N LEU A 65 6.97 2.86 3.34
CA LEU A 65 7.08 3.05 4.79
C LEU A 65 7.45 1.71 5.45
N ALA A 66 8.64 1.65 6.05
CA ALA A 66 8.96 0.59 7.00
C ALA A 66 8.70 1.14 8.41
N ARG A 67 7.94 0.39 9.22
CA ARG A 67 7.96 0.54 10.68
C ARG A 67 8.77 -0.61 11.26
#